data_AF-A0A973KJT8-F1
#
_entry.id   AF-A0A973KJT8-F1
#
_cell.length_a   1.000
_cell.length_b   1.000
_cell.length_c   1.000
_cell.angle_alpha   90.00
_cell.angle_beta   90.00
_cell.angle_gamma   90.00
#
_symmetry.space_group_name_H-M   'P 1'
#
loop_
_entity.id
_entity.type
_entity.pdbx_description
1 polymer ?
#
loop_
_entity_poly.entity_id
_entity_poly.type
_entity_poly.pdbx_seq_one_letter_code
_entity_poly.pdbx_strand_id
1 'polypeptide(L)'
;MRHTVQPAERALSLTLDAEVMTDLDTGALSLVASTDPQLSDLAEVSAARLRELIAAARTSLADFERLADEQEARETLRSLLAEHGLHVEEWNTATLDPRLRDHLRAVYDPTEGDGRTIIVPAGQDPIERLTAVRDLIAGLGGAL
;
A
#
# COMPACT_ATOMS: atom_id res chain seq x y z
N MET A 1 12.34 -23.27 0.07
CA MET A 1 13.09 -22.49 -0.94
C MET A 1 12.92 -21.03 -0.54
N ARG A 2 13.93 -20.43 0.09
CA ARG A 2 13.86 -19.07 0.64
C ARG A 2 13.90 -18.07 -0.52
N HIS A 3 12.87 -17.26 -0.66
CA HIS A 3 12.84 -16.19 -1.66
C HIS A 3 12.75 -14.85 -0.94
N THR A 4 13.83 -14.07 -1.00
CA THR A 4 13.79 -12.64 -0.70
C THR A 4 13.15 -11.93 -1.89
N VAL A 5 11.85 -11.65 -1.79
CA VAL A 5 11.17 -10.80 -2.79
C VAL A 5 11.48 -9.35 -2.43
N GLN A 6 12.34 -8.72 -3.22
CA GLN A 6 12.58 -7.30 -3.08
C GLN A 6 11.29 -6.55 -3.45
N PRO A 7 10.74 -5.67 -2.59
CA PRO A 7 9.52 -4.96 -2.91
C PRO A 7 9.76 -4.09 -4.16
N ALA A 8 8.84 -4.15 -5.12
CA ALA A 8 8.89 -3.31 -6.30
C ALA A 8 8.81 -1.84 -5.90
N GLU A 9 9.72 -1.01 -6.43
CA GLU A 9 9.65 0.44 -6.27
C GLU A 9 8.34 0.95 -6.89
N ARG A 10 7.58 1.74 -6.13
CA ARG A 10 6.31 2.32 -6.56
C ARG A 10 6.33 3.82 -6.35
N ALA A 11 5.97 4.57 -7.38
CA ALA A 11 5.76 6.01 -7.33
C ALA A 11 4.35 6.33 -7.79
N LEU A 12 3.69 7.25 -7.08
CA LEU A 12 2.38 7.80 -7.42
C LEU A 12 2.52 9.31 -7.60
N SER A 13 1.85 9.87 -8.59
CA SER A 13 1.79 11.32 -8.84
C SER A 13 0.35 11.71 -9.17
N LEU A 14 -0.06 12.88 -8.68
CA LEU A 14 -1.38 13.43 -8.94
C LEU A 14 -1.26 14.93 -9.13
N THR A 15 -1.85 15.44 -10.21
CA THR A 15 -2.04 16.88 -10.44
C THR A 15 -3.47 17.10 -10.90
N LEU A 16 -4.12 18.09 -10.31
CA LEU A 16 -5.39 18.63 -10.77
C LEU A 16 -5.38 20.12 -10.49
N ASP A 17 -5.38 20.90 -11.55
CA ASP A 17 -5.53 22.35 -11.52
C ASP A 17 -6.88 22.72 -12.11
N ALA A 18 -7.55 23.71 -11.52
CA ALA A 18 -8.83 24.21 -12.00
C ALA A 18 -8.98 25.70 -11.68
N GLU A 19 -9.30 26.47 -12.71
CA GLU A 19 -9.43 27.92 -12.63
C GLU A 19 -10.69 28.39 -13.34
N VAL A 20 -11.22 29.54 -12.91
CA VAL A 20 -12.24 30.28 -13.66
C VAL A 20 -11.55 31.48 -14.29
N MET A 21 -11.48 31.49 -15.62
CA MET A 21 -10.86 32.56 -16.38
C MET A 21 -11.94 33.48 -16.96
N THR A 22 -11.57 34.75 -17.16
CA THR A 22 -12.37 35.67 -17.96
C THR A 22 -11.74 35.77 -19.34
N ASP A 23 -12.50 35.46 -20.37
CA ASP A 23 -12.12 35.72 -21.76
C ASP A 23 -11.98 37.24 -21.94
N LEU A 24 -10.79 37.68 -22.34
CA LEU A 24 -10.47 39.11 -22.47
C LEU A 24 -11.18 39.78 -23.65
N ASP A 25 -11.57 39.01 -24.65
CA ASP A 25 -12.23 39.51 -25.85
C ASP A 25 -13.75 39.56 -25.66
N THR A 26 -14.33 38.59 -24.96
CA THR A 26 -15.79 38.48 -24.78
C THR A 26 -16.29 38.89 -23.39
N GLY A 27 -15.41 38.96 -22.39
CA GLY A 27 -15.76 39.18 -20.99
C GLY A 27 -16.49 38.00 -20.34
N ALA A 28 -16.65 36.88 -21.05
CA ALA A 28 -17.33 35.70 -20.54
C ALA A 28 -16.43 34.92 -19.58
N LEU A 29 -17.05 34.21 -18.63
CA LEU A 29 -16.34 33.31 -17.73
C LEU A 29 -16.26 31.91 -18.34
N SER A 30 -15.05 31.35 -18.39
CA SER A 30 -14.79 29.95 -18.75
C SER A 30 -14.18 29.21 -17.57
N LEU A 31 -14.61 27.97 -17.38
CA LEU A 31 -14.00 27.07 -16.41
C LEU A 31 -12.97 26.24 -17.15
N VAL A 32 -11.73 26.24 -16.66
CA VAL A 32 -10.62 25.50 -17.25
C VAL A 32 -10.05 24.53 -16.21
N ALA A 33 -9.55 23.39 -16.67
CA ALA A 33 -8.90 22.43 -15.79
C ALA A 33 -7.79 21.67 -16.51
N SER A 34 -6.79 21.24 -15.77
CA SER A 34 -5.69 20.42 -16.26
C SER A 34 -5.32 19.33 -15.26
N THR A 35 -4.92 18.17 -15.77
CA THR A 35 -4.25 17.12 -14.99
C THR A 35 -2.78 16.98 -15.37
N ASP A 36 -2.27 17.85 -16.25
CA ASP A 36 -0.88 17.89 -16.68
C ASP A 36 -0.06 18.75 -15.70
N PRO A 37 0.98 18.19 -15.06
CA PRO A 37 1.88 18.94 -14.17
C PRO A 37 2.61 20.11 -14.84
N GLN A 38 2.71 20.14 -16.16
CA GLN A 38 3.31 21.27 -16.89
C GLN A 38 2.31 22.37 -17.25
N LEU A 39 1.02 22.16 -16.96
CA LEU A 39 -0.09 23.07 -17.32
C LEU A 39 -0.14 23.42 -18.82
N SER A 40 0.42 22.57 -19.68
CA SER A 40 0.45 22.77 -21.15
C SER A 40 -0.95 22.78 -21.76
N ASP A 41 -1.87 22.01 -21.15
CA ASP A 41 -3.17 21.65 -21.71
C ASP A 41 -4.34 22.15 -20.86
N LEU A 42 -4.26 23.40 -20.35
CA LEU A 42 -5.39 24.02 -19.67
C LEU A 42 -6.56 24.15 -20.67
N ALA A 43 -7.56 23.27 -20.55
CA ALA A 43 -8.67 23.19 -21.49
C ALA A 43 -9.96 23.64 -20.82
N GLU A 44 -10.83 24.29 -21.58
CA GLU A 44 -12.18 24.63 -21.12
C GLU A 44 -12.96 23.33 -20.83
N VAL A 45 -13.57 23.27 -19.65
CA VAL A 45 -14.33 22.11 -19.16
C VAL A 45 -15.68 22.55 -18.62
N SER A 46 -16.68 21.67 -18.76
CA SER A 46 -17.94 21.84 -18.06
C SER A 46 -17.78 21.56 -16.56
N ALA A 47 -18.68 22.13 -15.74
CA ALA A 47 -18.73 21.82 -14.31
C ALA A 47 -19.01 20.33 -14.01
N ALA A 48 -19.69 19.61 -14.91
CA ALA A 48 -19.88 18.17 -14.78
C ALA A 48 -18.54 17.44 -14.97
N ARG A 49 -17.77 17.81 -16.00
CA ARG A 49 -16.46 17.23 -16.27
C ARG A 49 -15.46 17.47 -15.15
N LEU A 50 -15.40 18.68 -14.58
CA LEU A 50 -14.54 18.96 -13.44
C LEU A 50 -14.87 18.05 -12.23
N ARG A 51 -16.16 17.78 -11.98
CA ARG A 51 -16.56 16.87 -10.89
C ARG A 51 -16.09 15.43 -11.13
N GLU A 52 -16.08 14.96 -12.37
CA GLU A 52 -15.51 13.65 -12.72
C GLU A 52 -14.01 13.60 -12.46
N LEU A 53 -13.27 14.65 -12.86
CA LEU A 53 -11.83 14.76 -12.58
C LEU A 53 -11.55 14.76 -11.07
N ILE A 54 -12.35 15.46 -10.28
CA ILE A 54 -12.26 15.44 -8.81
C ILE A 54 -12.54 14.04 -8.25
N ALA A 55 -13.54 13.33 -8.77
CA ALA A 55 -13.85 11.96 -8.32
C ALA A 55 -12.69 10.99 -8.63
N ALA A 56 -12.08 11.11 -9.81
CA ALA A 56 -10.89 10.36 -10.17
C ALA A 56 -9.71 10.70 -9.25
N ALA A 57 -9.43 11.98 -9.03
CA ALA A 57 -8.37 12.45 -8.13
C ALA A 57 -8.54 11.92 -6.70
N ARG A 58 -9.77 11.85 -6.18
CA ARG A 58 -10.06 11.23 -4.87
C ARG A 58 -9.74 9.75 -4.83
N THR A 59 -10.01 9.03 -5.92
CA THR A 59 -9.65 7.62 -6.02
C THR A 59 -8.13 7.45 -5.98
N SER A 60 -7.40 8.29 -6.74
CA SER A 60 -5.93 8.29 -6.68
C SER A 60 -5.40 8.66 -5.30
N LEU A 61 -5.98 9.63 -4.59
CA LEU A 61 -5.57 9.98 -3.23
C LEU A 61 -5.67 8.78 -2.26
N ALA A 62 -6.68 7.92 -2.41
CA ALA A 62 -6.77 6.69 -1.62
C ALA A 62 -5.58 5.73 -1.89
N ASP A 63 -5.04 5.71 -3.10
CA ASP A 63 -3.84 4.92 -3.41
C ASP A 63 -2.59 5.50 -2.72
N PHE A 64 -2.50 6.83 -2.56
CA PHE A 64 -1.41 7.47 -1.79
C PHE A 64 -1.52 7.12 -0.30
N GLU A 65 -2.71 7.21 0.28
CA GLU A 65 -2.97 6.82 1.67
C GLU A 65 -2.56 5.36 1.89
N ARG A 66 -3.01 4.47 1.00
CA ARG A 66 -2.62 3.06 1.05
C ARG A 66 -1.11 2.85 0.93
N LEU A 67 -0.41 3.61 0.09
CA LEU A 67 1.05 3.53 -0.02
C LEU A 67 1.75 3.93 1.29
N ALA A 68 1.25 4.97 1.96
CA ALA A 68 1.73 5.40 3.27
C ALA A 68 1.49 4.31 4.34
N ASP A 69 0.27 3.77 4.40
CA ASP A 69 -0.09 2.69 5.33
C ASP A 69 0.77 1.43 5.12
N GLU A 70 1.00 1.03 3.87
CA GLU A 70 1.87 -0.09 3.53
C GLU A 70 3.32 0.15 4.01
N GLN A 71 3.82 1.39 3.89
CA GLN A 71 5.16 1.75 4.34
C GLN A 71 5.26 1.75 5.88
N GLU A 72 4.30 2.36 6.57
CA GLU A 72 4.21 2.34 8.03
C GLU A 72 4.13 0.88 8.55
N ALA A 73 3.36 0.02 7.90
CA ALA A 73 3.24 -1.38 8.28
C ALA A 73 4.59 -2.12 8.20
N ARG A 74 5.39 -1.87 7.15
CA ARG A 74 6.74 -2.45 7.00
C ARG A 74 7.68 -1.98 8.11
N GLU A 75 7.65 -0.68 8.43
CA GLU A 75 8.52 -0.10 9.45
C GLU A 75 8.16 -0.57 10.86
N THR A 76 6.86 -0.63 11.15
CA THR A 76 6.32 -1.17 12.39
C THR A 76 6.66 -2.65 12.55
N LEU A 77 6.48 -3.46 11.49
CA LEU A 77 6.83 -4.88 11.53
C LEU A 77 8.32 -5.07 11.81
N ARG A 78 9.19 -4.32 11.13
CA ARG A 78 10.64 -4.38 11.36
C ARG A 78 10.99 -4.04 12.82
N SER A 79 10.35 -3.02 13.39
CA SER A 79 10.57 -2.62 14.78
C SER A 79 10.11 -3.69 15.76
N LEU A 80 8.92 -4.25 15.55
CA LEU A 80 8.34 -5.33 16.36
C LEU A 80 9.23 -6.58 16.36
N LEU A 81 9.70 -7.00 15.19
CA LEU A 81 10.61 -8.15 15.06
C LEU A 81 11.93 -7.90 15.80
N ALA A 82 12.50 -6.70 15.67
CA ALA A 82 13.73 -6.34 16.37
C ALA A 82 13.56 -6.34 17.89
N GLU A 83 12.43 -5.84 18.42
CA GLU A 83 12.13 -5.82 19.85
C GLU A 83 12.11 -7.23 20.45
N HIS A 84 11.52 -8.20 19.74
CA HIS A 84 11.45 -9.59 20.19
C HIS A 84 12.63 -10.46 19.73
N GLY A 85 13.59 -9.89 19.00
CA GLY A 85 14.73 -10.62 18.43
C GLY A 85 14.32 -11.71 17.42
N LEU A 86 13.19 -11.51 16.73
CA LEU A 86 12.61 -12.43 15.76
C LEU A 86 13.00 -12.03 14.33
N HIS A 87 12.88 -12.98 13.41
CA HIS A 87 13.08 -12.74 11.98
C HIS A 87 11.93 -13.34 11.18
N VAL A 88 11.63 -12.76 10.01
CA VAL A 88 10.58 -13.25 9.11
C VAL A 88 11.19 -13.92 7.90
N GLU A 89 10.68 -15.10 7.57
CA GLU A 89 10.92 -15.79 6.30
C GLU A 89 9.66 -15.82 5.44
N GLU A 90 9.81 -15.50 4.16
CA GLU A 90 8.73 -15.60 3.18
C GLU A 90 8.76 -16.96 2.48
N TRP A 91 7.66 -17.69 2.56
CA TRP A 91 7.52 -19.02 1.95
C TRP A 91 6.51 -18.98 0.82
N ASN A 92 6.87 -19.58 -0.32
CA ASN A 92 5.90 -19.82 -1.39
C ASN A 92 4.92 -20.91 -0.96
N THR A 93 3.68 -20.52 -0.68
CA THR A 93 2.60 -21.41 -0.22
C THR A 93 1.77 -21.99 -1.35
N ALA A 94 2.09 -21.69 -2.62
CA ALA A 94 1.32 -22.12 -3.78
C ALA A 94 1.24 -23.65 -3.94
N THR A 95 2.18 -24.39 -3.34
CA THR A 95 2.20 -25.87 -3.36
C THR A 95 1.50 -26.51 -2.17
N LEU A 96 1.08 -25.73 -1.17
CA LEU A 96 0.31 -26.24 -0.03
C LEU A 96 -1.08 -26.69 -0.47
N ASP A 97 -1.70 -27.57 0.33
CA ASP A 97 -3.12 -27.90 0.21
C ASP A 97 -3.95 -26.60 0.19
N PRO A 98 -4.98 -26.49 -0.68
CA PRO A 98 -5.77 -25.26 -0.81
C PRO A 98 -6.34 -24.75 0.51
N ARG A 99 -6.81 -25.65 1.40
CA ARG A 99 -7.35 -25.22 2.70
C ARG A 99 -6.27 -24.59 3.56
N LEU A 100 -5.07 -25.16 3.59
CA LEU A 100 -3.96 -24.59 4.34
C LEU A 100 -3.47 -23.28 3.71
N ARG A 101 -3.36 -23.23 2.38
CA ARG A 101 -2.93 -22.04 1.63
C ARG A 101 -3.81 -20.82 1.93
N ASP A 102 -5.12 -21.02 1.95
CA ASP A 102 -6.08 -19.92 2.11
C ASP A 102 -6.16 -19.38 3.55
N HIS A 103 -5.73 -20.19 4.54
CA HIS A 103 -5.81 -19.85 5.96
C HIS A 103 -4.44 -19.53 6.60
N LEU A 104 -3.33 -19.90 5.97
CA LEU A 104 -2.00 -19.62 6.48
C LEU A 104 -1.71 -18.12 6.38
N ARG A 105 -1.61 -17.44 7.53
CA ARG A 105 -1.29 -16.01 7.63
C ARG A 105 0.10 -15.74 8.20
N ALA A 106 0.45 -16.43 9.29
CA ALA A 106 1.79 -16.46 9.87
C ALA A 106 1.92 -17.72 10.75
N VAL A 107 3.11 -18.31 10.81
CA VAL A 107 3.42 -19.46 11.68
C VAL A 107 4.76 -19.22 12.35
N TYR A 108 4.85 -19.55 13.64
CA TYR A 108 6.12 -19.57 14.35
C TYR A 108 6.78 -20.93 14.17
N ASP A 109 8.04 -20.94 13.71
CA ASP A 109 8.84 -22.15 13.59
C ASP A 109 9.97 -22.13 14.64
N PRO A 110 9.80 -22.87 15.75
CA PRO A 110 10.84 -22.98 16.78
C PRO A 110 11.98 -23.94 16.39
N THR A 111 11.85 -24.67 15.28
CA THR A 111 12.77 -25.75 14.89
C THR A 111 13.84 -25.30 13.89
N GLU A 112 13.64 -24.15 13.24
CA GLU A 112 14.57 -23.61 12.26
C GLU A 112 15.51 -22.56 12.87
N GLY A 113 16.82 -22.71 12.65
CA GLY A 113 17.83 -21.72 13.04
C GLY A 113 18.01 -21.59 14.55
N ASP A 114 17.87 -20.36 15.07
CA ASP A 114 17.95 -20.00 16.49
C ASP A 114 16.61 -20.12 17.23
N GLY A 115 15.59 -20.68 16.56
CA GLY A 115 14.24 -20.80 17.10
C GLY A 115 13.50 -19.46 17.15
N ARG A 116 13.86 -18.47 16.33
CA ARG A 116 13.25 -17.13 16.34
C ARG A 116 12.62 -16.74 15.00
N THR A 117 12.20 -17.75 14.24
CA THR A 117 11.69 -17.59 12.87
C THR A 117 10.17 -17.54 12.84
N ILE A 118 9.63 -16.51 12.20
CA ILE A 118 8.23 -16.43 11.79
C ILE A 118 8.15 -16.62 10.28
N ILE A 119 7.34 -17.57 9.84
CA ILE A 119 7.07 -17.84 8.43
C ILE A 119 5.80 -17.12 8.02
N VAL A 120 5.84 -16.39 6.91
CA VAL A 120 4.67 -15.75 6.27
C VAL A 120 4.58 -16.15 4.80
N PRO A 121 3.37 -16.13 4.19
CA PRO A 121 3.24 -16.35 2.75
C PRO A 121 4.00 -15.30 1.94
N ALA A 122 4.73 -15.75 0.91
CA ALA A 122 5.43 -14.87 -0.01
C ALA A 122 4.45 -13.97 -0.75
N GLY A 123 4.75 -12.68 -0.82
CA GLY A 123 3.89 -11.68 -1.46
C GLY A 123 2.62 -11.33 -0.68
N GLN A 124 2.50 -11.76 0.59
CA GLN A 124 1.42 -11.29 1.47
C GLN A 124 1.46 -9.76 1.61
N ASP A 125 0.27 -9.15 1.60
CA ASP A 125 0.07 -7.71 1.81
C ASP A 125 0.79 -7.23 3.10
N PRO A 126 1.51 -6.10 3.08
CA PRO A 126 2.28 -5.63 4.25
C PRO A 126 1.44 -5.38 5.51
N ILE A 127 0.21 -4.88 5.35
CA ILE A 127 -0.70 -4.57 6.47
C ILE A 127 -1.25 -5.87 7.07
N GLU A 128 -1.67 -6.80 6.22
CA GLU A 128 -2.08 -8.15 6.66
C GLU A 128 -0.94 -8.89 7.36
N ARG A 129 0.28 -8.78 6.82
CA ARG A 129 1.48 -9.39 7.38
C ARG A 129 1.79 -8.86 8.78
N LEU A 130 1.79 -7.54 8.95
CA LEU A 130 1.98 -6.92 10.28
C LEU A 130 0.92 -7.43 11.27
N THR A 131 -0.34 -7.45 10.86
CA THR A 131 -1.45 -7.91 11.70
C THR A 131 -1.25 -9.36 12.13
N ALA A 132 -0.97 -10.25 11.18
CA ALA A 132 -0.76 -11.67 11.45
C ALA A 132 0.43 -11.94 12.38
N VAL A 133 1.55 -11.24 12.18
CA VAL A 133 2.74 -11.38 13.02
C VAL A 133 2.48 -10.86 14.43
N ARG A 134 1.83 -9.71 14.58
CA ARG A 134 1.48 -9.14 15.89
C ARG A 134 0.57 -10.08 16.66
N ASP A 135 -0.47 -10.62 16.02
CA ASP A 135 -1.42 -11.53 16.64
C ASP A 135 -0.74 -12.85 17.04
N LEU A 136 0.19 -13.35 16.22
CA LEU A 136 1.03 -14.51 16.54
C LEU A 136 1.91 -14.25 17.77
N ILE A 137 2.63 -13.12 17.81
CA ILE A 137 3.49 -12.75 18.95
C ILE A 137 2.67 -12.60 20.24
N ALA A 138 1.51 -11.96 20.17
CA ALA A 138 0.61 -11.85 21.32
C ALA A 138 0.15 -13.23 21.81
N GLY A 139 -0.13 -14.17 20.91
CA GLY A 139 -0.44 -15.57 21.24
C GLY A 139 0.74 -16.32 21.87
N LEU A 140 1.97 -16.03 21.43
CA LEU A 140 3.20 -16.60 22.01
C LEU A 140 3.51 -16.05 23.39
N GLY A 141 3.16 -14.80 23.69
CA GLY A 141 3.36 -14.17 25.01
C GLY A 141 2.54 -14.78 26.15
N GLY A 142 1.63 -15.72 25.86
CA GLY A 142 1.04 -16.60 26.88
C GLY A 142 1.90 -17.84 27.21
N ALA A 143 3.00 -18.05 26.48
CA ALA A 143 3.89 -19.21 26.54
C ALA A 143 5.40 -18.85 26.60
N LEU A 144 5.74 -17.56 26.63
CA LEU A 144 7.08 -17.01 26.93
C LEU A 144 7.10 -16.45 28.36
#